data_AF-A0A1V6J220-F1
#
_entry.id   AF-A0A1V6J220-F1
#
_cell.length_a   1.000
_cell.length_b   1.000
_cell.length_c   1.000
_cell.angle_alpha   90.00
_cell.angle_beta   90.00
_cell.angle_gamma   90.00
#
_symmetry.space_group_name_H-M   'P 1'
#
loop_
_entity.id
_entity.type
_entity.pdbx_description
1 polymer ?
#
loop_
_entity_poly.entity_id
_entity_poly.type
_entity_poly.pdbx_seq_one_letter_code
_entity_poly.pdbx_strand_id
1 'polypeptide(L)'
;MIIPDKRIVLVSMLGGLIGIALALLLLYANPQFQILLLAILFIMGGEATFMVWGVSKINHKDNKSLGFLIYIGVFSLLFAVFLLFFRQYLEMYTVKIAALGMALGLGIECFIASKLYMARNKTIPLIFLIITIALFLATIPFMVFSPFLFQTRFQVLAILCLAYSADVFMIALYLLKKIIR
;
A
#
# COMPACT_ATOMS: atom_id res chain seq x y z
N MET A 1 -16.22 -14.49 15.21
CA MET A 1 -14.83 -14.11 15.55
C MET A 1 -13.99 -14.11 14.28
N ILE A 2 -13.48 -12.95 13.85
CA ILE A 2 -12.76 -12.74 12.58
C ILE A 2 -11.70 -11.68 12.95
N ILE A 3 -10.43 -11.95 13.24
CA ILE A 3 -9.37 -12.62 12.45
C ILE A 3 -8.13 -12.78 13.37
N PRO A 4 -7.31 -13.82 13.17
CA PRO A 4 -6.03 -13.55 12.53
C PRO A 4 -5.82 -14.50 11.36
N ASP A 5 -6.40 -14.12 10.24
CA ASP A 5 -6.08 -14.70 8.95
C ASP A 5 -4.60 -14.42 8.67
N LYS A 6 -3.78 -15.48 8.64
CA LYS A 6 -2.37 -15.43 8.20
C LYS A 6 -2.22 -14.68 6.86
N ARG A 7 -3.28 -14.70 6.05
CA ARG A 7 -3.44 -13.93 4.80
C ARG A 7 -3.30 -12.43 4.97
N ILE A 8 -3.88 -11.83 6.02
CA ILE A 8 -3.77 -10.38 6.26
C ILE A 8 -2.33 -10.02 6.63
N VAL A 9 -1.65 -10.86 7.43
CA VAL A 9 -0.23 -10.66 7.75
C VAL A 9 0.62 -10.70 6.47
N LEU A 10 0.32 -11.63 5.56
CA LEU A 10 1.05 -11.78 4.30
C LEU A 10 0.81 -10.59 3.35
N VAL A 11 -0.44 -10.10 3.26
CA VAL A 11 -0.78 -8.87 2.52
C VAL A 11 -0.03 -7.67 3.08
N SER A 12 -0.05 -7.49 4.40
CA SER A 12 0.67 -6.41 5.06
C SER A 12 2.17 -6.52 4.77
N MET A 13 2.79 -7.68 4.95
CA MET A 13 4.23 -7.84 4.65
C MET A 13 4.58 -7.50 3.20
N LEU A 14 3.76 -7.91 2.22
CA LEU A 14 3.94 -7.53 0.82
C LEU A 14 3.76 -6.01 0.61
N GLY A 15 2.74 -5.40 1.22
CA GLY A 15 2.54 -3.95 1.18
C GLY A 15 3.72 -3.17 1.74
N GLY A 16 4.30 -3.61 2.86
CA GLY A 16 5.50 -3.01 3.44
C GLY A 16 6.73 -3.14 2.53
N LEU A 17 6.92 -4.28 1.88
CA LEU A 17 8.00 -4.47 0.90
C LEU A 17 7.82 -3.56 -0.32
N ILE A 18 6.59 -3.42 -0.84
CA ILE A 18 6.28 -2.51 -1.94
C ILE A 18 6.54 -1.05 -1.52
N GLY A 19 6.20 -0.67 -0.28
CA GLY A 19 6.49 0.66 0.26
C GLY A 19 7.99 0.97 0.34
N ILE A 20 8.81 0.01 0.78
CA ILE A 20 10.28 0.16 0.79
C ILE A 20 10.80 0.31 -0.65
N ALA A 21 10.35 -0.56 -1.56
CA ALA A 21 10.78 -0.51 -2.95
C ALA A 21 10.40 0.82 -3.61
N LEU A 22 9.21 1.36 -3.31
CA LEU A 22 8.75 2.66 -3.78
C LEU A 22 9.60 3.81 -3.21
N ALA A 23 9.97 3.75 -1.94
CA ALA A 23 10.86 4.75 -1.32
C ALA A 23 12.25 4.76 -1.96
N LEU A 24 12.85 3.58 -2.17
CA LEU A 24 14.17 3.46 -2.82
C LEU A 24 14.12 3.94 -4.27
N LEU A 25 13.04 3.64 -4.99
CA LEU A 25 12.80 4.11 -6.35
C LEU A 25 12.79 5.64 -6.39
N LEU A 26 12.05 6.28 -5.48
CA LEU A 26 11.95 7.74 -5.43
C LEU A 26 13.28 8.43 -5.06
N LEU A 27 14.15 7.77 -4.29
CA LEU A 27 15.43 8.32 -3.86
C LEU A 27 16.57 8.12 -4.87
N TYR A 28 16.61 6.96 -5.54
CA TYR A 28 17.81 6.53 -6.29
C TYR A 28 17.58 6.26 -7.78
N ALA A 29 16.34 6.04 -8.22
CA ALA A 29 16.11 5.70 -9.62
C ALA A 29 16.11 6.95 -10.51
N ASN A 30 16.77 6.85 -11.67
CA ASN A 30 16.69 7.86 -12.72
C ASN A 30 15.26 8.00 -13.24
N PRO A 31 14.80 9.22 -13.58
CA PRO A 31 13.40 9.51 -13.95
C PRO A 31 12.88 8.63 -15.10
N GLN A 32 13.75 8.31 -16.06
CA GLN A 32 13.44 7.41 -17.18
C GLN A 32 13.07 6.00 -16.71
N PHE A 33 13.70 5.49 -15.65
CA PHE A 33 13.45 4.14 -15.12
C PHE A 33 12.38 4.13 -14.02
N GLN A 34 12.10 5.27 -13.39
CA GLN A 34 11.13 5.38 -12.30
C GLN A 34 9.75 4.86 -12.72
N ILE A 35 9.24 5.22 -13.90
CA ILE A 35 7.92 4.76 -14.36
C ILE A 35 7.91 3.27 -14.67
N LEU A 36 8.97 2.76 -15.28
CA LEU A 36 9.07 1.33 -15.59
C LEU A 36 9.03 0.50 -14.30
N LEU A 37 9.85 0.89 -13.33
CA LEU A 37 9.89 0.24 -12.01
C LEU A 37 8.57 0.41 -11.25
N LEU A 38 7.92 1.58 -11.37
CA LEU A 38 6.62 1.82 -10.76
C LEU A 38 5.53 0.94 -11.37
N ALA A 39 5.51 0.77 -12.70
CA ALA A 39 4.61 -0.15 -13.36
C ALA A 39 4.83 -1.60 -12.90
N ILE A 40 6.09 -2.03 -12.73
CA ILE A 40 6.41 -3.34 -12.16
C ILE A 40 5.86 -3.47 -10.72
N LEU A 41 6.00 -2.44 -9.88
CA LEU A 41 5.44 -2.43 -8.53
C LEU A 41 3.91 -2.54 -8.54
N PHE A 42 3.22 -1.87 -9.46
CA PHE A 42 1.77 -2.01 -9.65
C PHE A 42 1.36 -3.40 -10.15
N ILE A 43 2.17 -4.04 -11.01
CA ILE A 43 1.94 -5.43 -11.43
C ILE A 43 2.07 -6.37 -10.23
N MET A 44 3.19 -6.31 -9.51
CA MET A 44 3.42 -7.16 -8.32
C MET A 44 2.36 -6.92 -7.24
N GLY A 45 1.97 -5.66 -7.00
CA GLY A 45 0.90 -5.33 -6.06
C GLY A 45 -0.46 -5.87 -6.51
N GLY A 46 -0.77 -5.77 -7.81
CA GLY A 46 -1.97 -6.32 -8.39
C GLY A 46 -2.04 -7.84 -8.23
N GLU A 47 -0.98 -8.55 -8.63
CA GLU A 47 -0.88 -10.00 -8.49
C GLU A 47 -1.00 -10.45 -7.02
N ALA A 48 -0.33 -9.73 -6.10
CA ALA A 48 -0.44 -10.01 -4.67
C ALA A 48 -1.89 -9.93 -4.17
N THR A 49 -2.65 -8.90 -4.58
CA THR A 49 -4.06 -8.78 -4.21
C THR A 49 -4.93 -9.90 -4.80
N PHE A 50 -4.65 -10.34 -6.03
CA PHE A 50 -5.34 -11.47 -6.64
C PHE A 50 -5.05 -12.79 -5.93
N MET A 51 -3.79 -13.07 -5.59
CA MET A 51 -3.43 -14.29 -4.85
C MET A 51 -4.17 -14.35 -3.51
N VAL A 52 -4.18 -13.24 -2.78
CA VAL A 52 -4.85 -13.15 -1.47
C VAL A 52 -6.35 -13.36 -1.60
N TRP A 53 -6.97 -12.76 -2.62
CA TRP A 53 -8.37 -12.99 -2.92
C TRP A 53 -8.65 -14.46 -3.29
N GLY A 54 -7.82 -15.06 -4.16
CA GLY A 54 -7.97 -16.46 -4.59
C GLY A 54 -7.89 -17.44 -3.41
N VAL A 55 -6.89 -17.28 -2.54
CA VAL A 55 -6.76 -18.08 -1.32
C VAL A 55 -7.93 -17.82 -0.36
N SER A 56 -8.47 -16.60 -0.32
CA SER A 56 -9.67 -16.28 0.47
C SER A 56 -10.89 -17.05 -0.01
N LYS A 57 -11.16 -17.02 -1.33
CA LYS A 57 -12.32 -17.65 -1.96
C LYS A 57 -12.32 -19.17 -1.84
N ILE A 58 -11.15 -19.81 -1.94
CA ILE A 58 -11.03 -21.28 -1.85
C ILE A 58 -11.31 -21.77 -0.43
N ASN A 59 -10.75 -21.09 0.58
CA ASN A 59 -10.83 -21.57 1.96
C ASN A 59 -12.13 -21.17 2.66
N HIS A 60 -12.80 -20.07 2.27
CA HIS A 60 -14.02 -19.58 2.95
C HIS A 60 -15.11 -19.24 1.91
N LYS A 61 -16.02 -20.20 1.65
CA LYS A 61 -17.11 -20.07 0.67
C LYS A 61 -18.09 -18.91 0.95
N ASP A 62 -18.19 -18.43 2.20
CA ASP A 62 -19.26 -17.50 2.61
C ASP A 62 -18.84 -16.05 2.87
N ASN A 63 -17.54 -15.71 2.81
CA ASN A 63 -17.09 -14.37 3.17
C ASN A 63 -17.08 -13.42 1.96
N LYS A 64 -18.18 -12.68 1.77
CA LYS A 64 -18.33 -11.52 0.86
C LYS A 64 -17.30 -10.39 1.10
N SER A 65 -16.51 -10.44 2.16
CA SER A 65 -15.71 -9.32 2.69
C SER A 65 -14.49 -8.91 1.85
N LEU A 66 -14.08 -9.66 0.84
CA LEU A 66 -12.80 -9.42 0.13
C LEU A 66 -12.96 -9.20 -1.38
N GLY A 67 -14.19 -9.03 -1.88
CA GLY A 67 -14.44 -8.70 -3.29
C GLY A 67 -13.74 -7.41 -3.74
N PHE A 68 -13.57 -6.44 -2.83
CA PHE A 68 -12.83 -5.19 -3.09
C PHE A 68 -11.37 -5.42 -3.53
N LEU A 69 -10.71 -6.49 -3.07
CA LEU A 69 -9.34 -6.81 -3.48
C LEU A 69 -9.23 -7.16 -4.96
N ILE A 70 -10.26 -7.79 -5.56
CA ILE A 70 -10.28 -8.04 -7.01
C ILE A 70 -10.26 -6.73 -7.76
N TYR A 71 -11.12 -5.79 -7.37
CA TYR A 71 -11.23 -4.50 -8.04
C TYR A 71 -9.93 -3.70 -7.93
N ILE A 72 -9.29 -3.71 -6.77
CA ILE A 72 -7.95 -3.13 -6.59
C ILE A 72 -6.94 -3.82 -7.51
N GLY A 73 -6.92 -5.15 -7.57
CA GLY A 73 -5.99 -5.91 -8.39
C GLY A 73 -6.15 -5.62 -9.89
N VAL A 74 -7.39 -5.65 -10.40
CA VAL A 74 -7.71 -5.31 -11.79
C VAL A 74 -7.31 -3.87 -12.09
N PHE A 75 -7.66 -2.94 -11.19
CA PHE A 75 -7.31 -1.53 -11.36
C PHE A 75 -5.79 -1.33 -11.37
N SER A 76 -5.05 -2.02 -10.49
CA SER A 76 -3.60 -1.97 -10.42
C SER A 76 -2.95 -2.47 -11.71
N LEU A 77 -3.45 -3.57 -12.30
CA LEU A 77 -2.96 -4.08 -13.58
C LEU A 77 -3.28 -3.14 -14.75
N LEU A 78 -4.53 -2.65 -14.84
CA LEU A 78 -4.91 -1.68 -15.87
C LEU A 78 -4.07 -0.40 -15.78
N PHE A 79 -3.81 0.05 -14.56
CA PHE A 79 -2.98 1.22 -14.30
C PHE A 79 -1.52 0.97 -14.66
N ALA A 80 -0.98 -0.22 -14.40
CA ALA A 80 0.36 -0.60 -14.86
C ALA A 80 0.47 -0.62 -16.39
N VAL A 81 -0.52 -1.16 -17.09
CA VAL A 81 -0.57 -1.12 -18.56
C VAL A 81 -0.60 0.34 -19.04
N PHE A 82 -1.43 1.18 -18.43
CA PHE A 82 -1.48 2.61 -18.74
C PHE A 82 -0.11 3.30 -18.53
N LEU A 83 0.58 3.00 -17.43
CA LEU A 83 1.92 3.53 -17.16
C LEU A 83 2.94 3.13 -18.23
N LEU A 84 2.88 1.89 -18.71
CA LEU A 84 3.79 1.39 -19.74
C LEU A 84 3.52 2.03 -21.11
N PHE A 85 2.26 2.19 -21.50
CA PHE A 85 1.88 2.80 -22.78
C PHE A 85 2.19 4.29 -22.85
N PHE A 86 1.95 5.03 -21.75
CA PHE A 86 2.10 6.49 -21.71
C PHE A 86 3.39 6.95 -21.02
N ARG A 87 4.38 6.06 -20.90
CA ARG A 87 5.64 6.28 -20.17
C ARG A 87 6.28 7.64 -20.44
N GLN A 88 6.46 8.01 -21.72
CA GLN A 88 7.13 9.25 -22.11
C GLN A 88 6.42 10.51 -21.60
N TYR A 89 5.09 10.48 -21.48
CA TYR A 89 4.29 11.63 -21.03
C TYR A 89 4.15 11.69 -19.50
N LEU A 90 4.34 10.56 -18.82
CA LEU A 90 4.09 10.43 -17.39
C LEU A 90 5.32 10.76 -16.51
N GLU A 91 6.50 11.02 -17.10
CA GLU A 91 7.74 11.31 -16.36
C GLU A 91 7.61 12.53 -15.46
N MET A 92 6.82 13.52 -15.88
CA MET A 92 6.53 14.71 -15.09
C MET A 92 5.58 14.45 -13.92
N TYR A 93 4.86 13.33 -13.94
CA TYR A 93 3.80 12.98 -12.99
C TYR A 93 4.19 11.87 -12.01
N THR A 94 5.43 11.36 -12.04
CA THR A 94 5.90 10.25 -11.19
C THR A 94 5.56 10.43 -9.71
N VAL A 95 5.73 11.65 -9.16
CA VAL A 95 5.40 11.95 -7.75
C VAL A 95 3.91 11.76 -7.46
N LYS A 96 3.03 12.23 -8.36
CA LYS A 96 1.57 12.09 -8.20
C LYS A 96 1.15 10.63 -8.30
N ILE A 97 1.76 9.88 -9.22
CA ILE A 97 1.47 8.46 -9.45
C ILE A 97 1.96 7.62 -8.26
N ALA A 98 3.14 7.90 -7.72
CA ALA A 98 3.63 7.26 -6.50
C ALA A 98 2.76 7.59 -5.28
N ALA A 99 2.32 8.84 -5.14
CA ALA A 99 1.38 9.24 -4.09
C ALA A 99 0.01 8.54 -4.22
N LEU A 100 -0.48 8.34 -5.45
CA LEU A 100 -1.67 7.52 -5.72
C LEU A 100 -1.49 6.08 -5.26
N GLY A 101 -0.38 5.44 -5.62
CA GLY A 101 -0.07 4.08 -5.16
C GLY A 101 -0.01 3.99 -3.63
N MET A 102 0.64 4.96 -3.00
CA MET A 102 0.72 5.03 -1.53
C MET A 102 -0.65 5.24 -0.88
N ALA A 103 -1.50 6.11 -1.42
CA ALA A 103 -2.84 6.35 -0.90
C ALA A 103 -3.72 5.09 -0.99
N LEU A 104 -3.62 4.32 -2.09
CA LEU A 104 -4.29 3.02 -2.20
C LEU A 104 -3.80 2.04 -1.13
N GLY A 105 -2.48 1.95 -0.92
CA GLY A 105 -1.88 1.10 0.12
C GLY A 105 -2.34 1.48 1.53
N LEU A 106 -2.33 2.76 1.87
CA LEU A 106 -2.81 3.28 3.14
C LEU A 106 -4.32 3.10 3.31
N GLY A 107 -5.11 3.14 2.24
CA GLY A 107 -6.54 2.84 2.29
C GLY A 107 -6.82 1.39 2.69
N ILE A 108 -6.06 0.44 2.13
CA ILE A 108 -6.12 -0.98 2.52
C ILE A 108 -5.68 -1.14 3.98
N GLU A 109 -4.61 -0.47 4.37
CA GLU A 109 -4.09 -0.54 5.74
C GLU A 109 -5.06 0.05 6.77
N CYS A 110 -5.70 1.17 6.45
CA CYS A 110 -6.72 1.78 7.30
C CYS A 110 -7.91 0.82 7.51
N PHE A 111 -8.33 0.11 6.47
CA PHE A 111 -9.36 -0.93 6.58
C PHE A 111 -8.92 -2.09 7.50
N ILE A 112 -7.67 -2.54 7.38
CA ILE A 112 -7.10 -3.60 8.23
C ILE A 112 -7.01 -3.13 9.69
N ALA A 113 -6.45 -1.95 9.94
CA ALA A 113 -6.29 -1.36 11.27
C ALA A 113 -7.65 -1.11 11.94
N SER A 114 -8.64 -0.61 11.19
CA SER A 114 -10.00 -0.38 11.68
C SER A 114 -10.69 -1.67 12.10
N LYS A 115 -10.61 -2.72 11.26
CA LYS A 115 -11.10 -4.05 11.64
C LYS A 115 -10.38 -4.61 12.86
N LEU A 116 -9.07 -4.42 12.95
CA LEU A 116 -8.27 -4.87 14.09
C LEU A 116 -8.68 -4.17 15.38
N TYR A 117 -8.92 -2.86 15.32
CA TYR A 117 -9.39 -2.06 16.44
C TYR A 117 -10.79 -2.50 16.88
N MET A 118 -11.76 -2.62 15.96
CA MET A 118 -13.11 -3.10 16.27
C MET A 118 -13.11 -4.51 16.88
N ALA A 119 -12.24 -5.40 16.41
CA ALA A 119 -12.19 -6.78 16.89
C ALA A 119 -11.52 -6.96 18.25
N ARG A 120 -10.58 -6.08 18.63
CA ARG A 120 -9.76 -6.23 19.85
C ARG A 120 -10.02 -5.17 20.91
N ASN A 121 -10.51 -4.00 20.51
CA ASN A 121 -10.75 -2.82 21.33
C ASN A 121 -9.59 -2.49 22.30
N LYS A 122 -8.36 -2.46 21.76
CA LYS A 122 -7.13 -2.17 22.51
C LYS A 122 -6.48 -0.88 22.04
N THR A 123 -5.70 -0.26 22.93
CA THR A 123 -4.92 0.96 22.66
C THR A 123 -3.90 0.80 21.54
N ILE A 124 -3.22 -0.34 21.43
CA ILE A 124 -2.18 -0.55 20.40
C ILE A 124 -2.76 -0.51 18.97
N PRO A 125 -3.82 -1.25 18.61
CA PRO A 125 -4.51 -1.11 17.32
C PRO A 125 -5.03 0.30 17.02
N LEU A 126 -5.47 1.04 18.05
CA LEU A 126 -5.91 2.43 17.90
C LEU A 126 -4.75 3.35 17.53
N ILE A 127 -3.57 3.16 18.13
CA ILE A 127 -2.36 3.92 17.79
C ILE A 127 -1.99 3.71 16.32
N PHE A 128 -1.97 2.45 15.84
CA PHE A 128 -1.71 2.15 14.44
C PHE A 128 -2.70 2.87 13.51
N LEU A 129 -4.00 2.77 13.80
CA LEU A 129 -5.02 3.46 13.01
C LEU A 129 -4.81 4.99 12.95
N ILE A 130 -4.44 5.63 14.06
CA ILE A 130 -4.14 7.06 14.09
C ILE A 130 -2.91 7.38 13.22
N ILE A 131 -1.85 6.58 13.31
CA ILE A 131 -0.63 6.75 12.49
C ILE A 131 -0.98 6.61 11.00
N THR A 132 -1.72 5.56 10.62
CA THR A 132 -2.13 5.33 9.24
C THR A 132 -2.98 6.50 8.71
N ILE A 133 -3.91 7.04 9.51
CA ILE A 133 -4.73 8.21 9.11
C ILE A 133 -3.87 9.46 8.95
N ALA A 134 -2.93 9.71 9.87
CA ALA A 134 -2.01 10.84 9.78
C ALA A 134 -1.13 10.76 8.52
N LEU A 135 -0.62 9.56 8.20
CA LEU A 135 0.12 9.30 6.96
C LEU A 135 -0.75 9.55 5.73
N PHE A 136 -2.00 9.08 5.74
CA PHE A 136 -2.95 9.29 4.64
C PHE A 136 -3.19 10.77 4.38
N LEU A 137 -3.43 11.56 5.43
CA LEU A 137 -3.60 13.01 5.31
C LEU A 137 -2.34 13.70 4.78
N ALA A 138 -1.15 13.24 5.17
CA ALA A 138 0.12 13.78 4.68
C ALA A 138 0.39 13.45 3.20
N THR A 139 -0.18 12.36 2.66
CA THR A 139 -0.05 11.97 1.26
C THR A 139 -0.98 12.76 0.32
N ILE A 140 -2.14 13.24 0.80
CA ILE A 140 -3.14 13.96 -0.03
C ILE A 140 -2.56 15.16 -0.80
N PRO A 141 -1.76 16.07 -0.19
CA PRO A 141 -1.16 17.18 -0.91
C PRO A 141 -0.36 16.72 -2.14
N PHE A 142 0.41 15.64 -2.02
CA PHE A 142 1.22 15.13 -3.13
C PHE A 142 0.40 14.60 -4.32
N MET A 143 -0.87 14.26 -4.11
CA MET A 143 -1.79 13.84 -5.17
C MET A 143 -2.35 15.04 -5.95
N VAL A 144 -2.64 16.14 -5.26
CA VAL A 144 -3.30 17.33 -5.85
C VAL A 144 -2.27 18.35 -6.32
N PHE A 145 -1.45 18.85 -5.39
CA PHE A 145 -0.45 19.89 -5.60
C PHE A 145 0.76 19.64 -4.70
N SER A 146 1.92 19.33 -5.29
CA SER A 146 3.13 19.10 -4.50
C SER A 146 3.59 20.41 -3.86
N PRO A 147 3.54 20.56 -2.53
CA PRO A 147 3.82 21.83 -1.86
C PRO A 147 5.32 22.14 -1.76
N PHE A 148 6.17 21.27 -2.33
CA PHE A 148 7.63 21.33 -2.20
C PHE A 148 8.32 21.47 -3.56
N LEU A 149 9.51 22.09 -3.54
CA LEU A 149 10.39 22.23 -4.70
C LEU A 149 10.76 20.86 -5.31
N PHE A 150 11.20 20.88 -6.56
CA PHE A 150 11.30 19.70 -7.43
C PHE A 150 12.09 18.52 -6.86
N GLN A 151 13.14 18.76 -6.05
CA GLN A 151 13.94 17.70 -5.40
C GLN A 151 13.38 17.29 -4.03
N THR A 152 12.94 18.24 -3.21
CA THR A 152 12.48 17.98 -1.84
C THR A 152 11.18 17.18 -1.83
N ARG A 153 10.32 17.32 -2.84
CA ARG A 153 9.09 16.53 -2.97
C ARG A 153 9.33 15.01 -3.09
N PHE A 154 10.40 14.58 -3.76
CA PHE A 154 10.73 13.15 -3.88
C PHE A 154 11.21 12.59 -2.55
N GLN A 155 12.06 13.34 -1.85
CA GLN A 155 12.60 12.95 -0.55
C GLN A 155 11.49 12.85 0.51
N VAL A 156 10.60 13.85 0.59
CA VAL A 156 9.48 13.83 1.55
C VAL A 156 8.53 12.67 1.25
N LEU A 157 8.21 12.42 -0.02
CA LEU A 157 7.36 11.28 -0.39
C LEU A 157 8.03 9.93 -0.09
N ALA A 158 9.35 9.82 -0.29
CA ALA A 158 10.10 8.62 0.08
C ALA A 158 10.10 8.36 1.59
N ILE A 159 10.27 9.42 2.40
CA ILE A 159 10.17 9.31 3.87
C ILE A 159 8.76 8.86 4.27
N LEU A 160 7.72 9.41 3.65
CA LEU A 160 6.35 8.97 3.86
C LEU A 160 6.18 7.48 3.49
N CYS A 161 6.74 7.01 2.37
CA CYS A 161 6.70 5.60 1.97
C CYS A 161 7.44 4.68 2.96
N LEU A 162 8.56 5.12 3.53
CA LEU A 162 9.27 4.39 4.59
C LEU A 162 8.45 4.34 5.88
N ALA A 163 7.81 5.45 6.26
CA ALA A 163 6.95 5.51 7.43
C ALA A 163 5.72 4.60 7.28
N TYR A 164 5.09 4.58 6.10
CA TYR A 164 4.07 3.60 5.73
C TYR A 164 4.59 2.16 5.91
N SER A 165 5.74 1.85 5.31
CA SER A 165 6.29 0.50 5.40
C SER A 165 6.53 0.07 6.86
N ALA A 166 7.04 0.97 7.69
CA ALA A 166 7.26 0.73 9.11
C ALA A 166 5.95 0.45 9.87
N ASP A 167 4.89 1.22 9.60
CA ASP A 167 3.56 1.01 10.18
C ASP A 167 3.02 -0.39 9.81
N VAL A 168 3.09 -0.73 8.51
CA VAL A 168 2.63 -2.03 7.99
C VAL A 168 3.37 -3.20 8.62
N PHE A 169 4.70 -3.12 8.74
CA PHE A 169 5.49 -4.17 9.39
C PHE A 169 5.16 -4.30 10.87
N MET A 170 4.92 -3.18 11.57
CA MET A 170 4.55 -3.20 12.98
C MET A 170 3.17 -3.85 13.21
N ILE A 171 2.19 -3.56 12.36
CA ILE A 171 0.87 -4.23 12.37
C ILE A 171 1.03 -5.73 12.08
N ALA A 172 1.81 -6.09 11.07
CA ALA A 172 2.07 -7.49 10.71
C ALA A 172 2.74 -8.26 11.86
N LEU A 173 3.76 -7.68 12.50
CA LEU A 173 4.44 -8.27 13.67
C LEU A 173 3.50 -8.41 14.87
N TYR A 174 2.65 -7.40 15.12
CA TYR A 174 1.64 -7.47 16.17
C TYR A 174 0.66 -8.63 15.96
N LEU A 175 0.17 -8.79 14.72
CA LEU A 175 -0.69 -9.89 14.33
C LEU A 175 0.02 -11.25 14.44
N LEU A 176 1.26 -11.35 13.96
CA LEU A 176 2.06 -12.58 14.02
C LEU A 176 2.30 -13.05 15.46
N LYS A 177 2.70 -12.14 16.36
CA LYS A 177 2.91 -12.44 17.79
C LYS A 177 1.63 -12.95 18.47
N LYS A 178 0.47 -12.54 17.96
CA LYS A 178 -0.85 -12.94 18.45
C LYS A 178 -1.37 -14.26 17.84
N ILE A 179 -0.77 -14.75 16.75
CA ILE A 179 -1.08 -16.06 16.13
C ILE A 179 -0.26 -17.17 16.78
N ILE A 180 0.98 -16.88 17.16
CA ILE A 180 1.92 -17.85 17.73
C ILE A 180 1.67 -18.11 19.22
N ARG A 181 0.98 -17.20 19.92
CA ARG A 181 0.50 -17.37 21.31
C ARG A 181 -0.95 -17.82 21.35
#